data_AF-A0AAW2VXY8-F1
#
_entry.id   AF-A0AAW2VXY8-F1
#
_cell.length_a   1.000
_cell.length_b   1.000
_cell.length_c   1.000
_cell.angle_alpha   90.00
_cell.angle_beta   90.00
_cell.angle_gamma   90.00
#
_symmetry.space_group_name_H-M   'P 1'
#
loop_
_entity.id
_entity.type
_entity.pdbx_description
1 polymer ?
#
loop_
_entity_poly.entity_id
_entity_poly.type
_entity_poly.pdbx_seq_one_letter_code
_entity_poly.pdbx_strand_id
1 'polypeptide(L)'
;MSQAFLAKYFSPSKTAKLCMKIQFFTQNEGKSYIGTWERYKDLLRACSHHGLQKWLTVHTFYNGLTYNTRSTVDAAAGGFLMNKSVQEGYNLLKEMALHHHQWSNKRANPAKTPEKYEVDAFTMLNIKMDALASNF
;
A
#
# COMPACT_ATOMS: atom_id res chain seq x y z
N MET A 1 31.39 3.70 25.51
CA MET A 1 30.39 4.79 25.43
C MET A 1 30.07 5.25 26.85
N SER A 2 30.00 6.55 27.12
CA SER A 2 29.71 7.05 28.47
C SER A 2 28.21 7.01 28.77
N GLN A 3 27.86 6.71 30.02
CA GLN A 3 26.48 6.64 30.52
C GLN A 3 25.75 7.99 30.34
N ALA A 4 26.47 9.11 30.47
CA ALA A 4 25.94 10.45 30.24
C ALA A 4 25.55 10.73 28.77
N PHE A 5 26.29 10.16 27.81
CA PHE A 5 25.96 10.28 26.39
C PHE A 5 24.66 9.51 26.06
N LEU A 6 24.53 8.28 26.57
CA LEU A 6 23.31 7.49 26.43
C LEU A 6 22.12 8.17 27.12
N ALA A 7 22.29 8.72 28.32
CA ALA A 7 21.22 9.43 29.01
C ALA A 7 20.77 10.70 28.26
N LYS A 8 21.68 11.42 27.61
CA LYS A 8 21.37 12.66 26.86
C LYS A 8 20.65 12.38 25.53
N TYR A 9 21.14 11.40 24.77
CA TYR A 9 20.66 11.13 23.41
C TYR A 9 19.66 9.97 23.31
N PHE A 10 19.77 8.98 24.20
CA PHE A 10 18.98 7.75 24.22
C PHE A 10 18.31 7.54 25.58
N SER A 11 17.73 8.62 26.13
CA SER A 11 17.07 8.52 27.44
C SER A 11 15.92 7.50 27.39
N PRO A 12 15.75 6.68 28.43
CA PRO A 12 14.66 5.69 28.48
C PRO A 12 13.28 6.29 28.19
N SER A 13 13.03 7.53 28.62
CA SER A 13 11.78 8.25 28.37
C SER A 13 11.55 8.61 26.90
N LYS A 14 12.60 8.99 26.16
CA LYS A 14 12.49 9.27 24.71
C LYS A 14 12.18 7.98 23.95
N THR A 15 12.85 6.90 24.33
CA THR A 15 12.64 5.57 23.79
C THR A 15 11.22 5.06 24.05
N ALA A 16 10.73 5.17 25.29
CA ALA A 16 9.36 4.78 25.64
C ALA A 16 8.32 5.55 24.81
N LYS A 17 8.51 6.87 24.63
CA LYS A 17 7.64 7.69 23.77
C LYS A 17 7.63 7.22 22.31
N LEU A 18 8.78 6.83 21.76
CA LEU A 18 8.87 6.28 20.40
C LEU A 18 8.16 4.92 20.29
N CYS A 19 8.38 4.02 21.26
CA CYS A 19 7.68 2.73 21.32
C CYS A 19 6.16 2.92 21.38
N MET A 20 5.66 3.86 22.19
CA MET A 20 4.23 4.19 22.24
C MET A 20 3.72 4.70 20.88
N LYS A 21 4.45 5.60 20.22
CA LYS A 21 4.07 6.10 18.89
C LYS A 21 4.00 5.00 17.84
N ILE A 22 4.87 3.99 17.94
CA ILE A 22 4.84 2.83 17.06
C ILE A 22 3.61 1.98 17.39
N GLN A 23 3.44 1.58 18.65
CA GLN A 23 2.38 0.68 19.10
C GLN A 23 0.97 1.24 18.83
N PHE A 24 0.79 2.55 19.00
CA PHE A 24 -0.48 3.25 18.78
C PHE A 24 -0.50 3.99 17.43
N PHE A 25 0.28 3.53 16.46
CA PHE A 25 0.30 4.15 15.14
C PHE A 25 -1.06 4.07 14.47
N THR A 26 -1.54 5.20 13.94
CA THR A 26 -2.77 5.29 13.15
C THR A 26 -2.53 6.14 11.92
N GLN A 27 -3.13 5.76 10.79
CA GLN A 27 -3.15 6.56 9.57
C GLN A 27 -3.93 7.85 9.84
N ASN A 28 -3.33 9.00 9.49
CA ASN A 28 -4.03 10.26 9.57
C ASN A 28 -5.09 10.37 8.47
N GLU A 29 -6.19 11.04 8.76
CA GLU A 29 -7.22 11.36 7.78
C GLU A 29 -6.63 12.06 6.55
N GLY A 30 -7.08 11.65 5.36
CA GLY A 30 -6.62 12.20 4.08
C GLY A 30 -5.18 11.85 3.68
N LYS A 31 -4.37 11.17 4.52
CA LYS A 31 -3.03 10.74 4.11
C LYS A 31 -3.09 9.51 3.20
N SER A 32 -2.29 9.56 2.14
CA SER A 32 -2.11 8.42 1.23
C SER A 32 -1.39 7.25 1.91
N TYR A 33 -1.52 6.05 1.32
CA TYR A 33 -0.79 4.86 1.77
C TYR A 33 0.72 5.11 1.85
N ILE A 34 1.33 5.70 0.80
CA ILE A 34 2.77 5.97 0.77
C ILE A 34 3.18 6.88 1.91
N GLY A 35 2.49 8.02 2.08
CA GLY A 35 2.84 8.97 3.14
C GLY A 35 2.70 8.35 4.53
N THR A 36 1.74 7.44 4.69
CA THR A 36 1.54 6.67 5.92
C THR A 36 2.66 5.66 6.14
N TRP A 37 3.07 4.92 5.11
CA TRP A 37 4.17 3.95 5.16
C TRP A 37 5.52 4.60 5.43
N GLU A 38 5.85 5.71 4.75
CA GLU A 38 7.10 6.44 4.99
C GLU A 38 7.18 6.97 6.43
N ARG A 39 6.10 7.58 6.94
CA ARG A 39 6.04 8.04 8.34
C ARG A 39 6.24 6.88 9.33
N TYR A 40 5.67 5.71 9.03
CA TYR A 40 5.86 4.55 9.87
C TYR A 40 7.33 4.07 9.85
N LYS A 41 7.96 4.01 8.68
CA LYS A 41 9.39 3.68 8.57
C LYS A 41 10.29 4.67 9.31
N ASP A 42 9.96 5.96 9.30
CA ASP A 42 10.72 6.97 10.07
C ASP A 42 10.65 6.72 11.57
N LEU A 43 9.48 6.32 12.09
CA LEU A 43 9.34 5.92 13.49
C LEU A 43 10.19 4.68 13.82
N LEU A 44 10.21 3.68 12.93
CA LEU A 44 11.04 2.48 13.10
C LEU A 44 12.54 2.81 13.10
N ARG A 45 13.00 3.68 12.20
CA ARG A 45 14.41 4.15 12.13
C ARG A 45 14.82 4.91 13.39
N ALA A 46 13.92 5.74 13.93
CA ALA A 46 14.15 6.45 15.18
C ALA A 46 14.24 5.52 16.40
N CYS A 47 13.65 4.31 16.32
CA CYS A 47 13.66 3.30 17.37
C CYS A 47 14.70 2.18 17.13
N SER A 48 15.73 2.44 16.32
CA SER A 48 16.70 1.44 15.82
C SER A 48 17.41 0.59 16.90
N HIS A 49 17.42 1.05 18.16
CA HIS A 49 18.05 0.36 19.27
C HIS A 49 17.23 -0.82 19.85
N HIS A 50 15.93 -0.92 19.54
CA HIS A 50 15.02 -1.87 20.24
C HIS A 50 14.57 -3.10 19.45
N GLY A 51 15.10 -3.33 18.23
CA GLY A 51 14.90 -4.60 17.52
C GLY A 51 13.44 -5.04 17.43
N LEU A 52 12.55 -4.17 16.93
CA LEU A 52 11.14 -4.52 16.75
C LEU A 52 11.00 -5.75 15.86
N GLN A 53 10.26 -6.74 16.34
CA GLN A 53 10.02 -7.95 15.57
C GLN A 53 9.22 -7.61 14.29
N LYS A 54 9.59 -8.22 13.16
CA LYS A 54 8.96 -7.95 11.87
C LYS A 54 7.44 -8.19 11.90
N TRP A 55 6.97 -9.22 12.62
CA TRP A 55 5.54 -9.52 12.73
C TRP A 55 4.80 -8.37 13.42
N LEU A 56 5.38 -7.81 14.48
CA LEU A 56 4.78 -6.69 15.22
C LEU A 56 4.73 -5.44 14.35
N THR A 57 5.74 -5.25 13.50
CA THR A 57 5.79 -4.17 12.51
C THR A 57 4.64 -4.27 11.50
N VAL A 58 4.44 -5.45 10.91
CA VAL A 58 3.34 -5.71 9.96
C VAL A 58 1.99 -5.54 10.65
N HIS A 59 1.84 -6.14 11.83
CA HIS A 59 0.59 -6.13 12.60
C HIS A 59 0.15 -4.71 12.97
N THR A 60 1.08 -3.95 13.52
CA THR A 60 0.82 -2.59 14.00
C THR A 60 0.53 -1.64 12.83
N PHE A 61 1.28 -1.74 11.74
CA PHE A 61 1.01 -0.92 10.56
C PHE A 61 -0.39 -1.18 10.01
N TYR A 62 -0.72 -2.45 9.77
CA TYR A 62 -2.02 -2.84 9.19
C TYR A 62 -3.21 -2.42 10.06
N ASN A 63 -3.13 -2.61 11.38
CA ASN A 63 -4.18 -2.20 12.31
C ASN A 63 -4.29 -0.68 12.46
N GLY A 64 -3.19 0.04 12.22
CA GLY A 64 -3.20 1.49 12.16
C GLY A 64 -3.85 2.06 10.90
N LEU A 65 -4.03 1.28 9.83
CA LEU A 65 -4.63 1.77 8.59
C LEU A 65 -6.13 2.06 8.74
N THR A 66 -6.59 3.07 8.01
CA THR A 66 -8.01 3.31 7.74
C THR A 66 -8.64 2.10 7.04
N TYR A 67 -9.95 1.91 7.22
CA TYR A 67 -10.68 0.80 6.61
C TYR A 67 -10.46 0.69 5.08
N ASN A 68 -10.59 1.81 4.36
CA ASN A 68 -10.41 1.85 2.90
C ASN A 68 -8.99 1.45 2.47
N THR A 69 -7.99 1.92 3.21
CA THR A 69 -6.59 1.60 2.90
C THR A 69 -6.29 0.14 3.23
N ARG A 70 -6.83 -0.37 4.35
CA ARG A 70 -6.71 -1.77 4.75
C ARG A 70 -7.34 -2.71 3.71
N SER A 71 -8.54 -2.41 3.24
CA SER A 71 -9.20 -3.16 2.17
C SER A 71 -8.37 -3.19 0.88
N THR A 72 -7.70 -2.08 0.54
CA THR A 72 -6.78 -2.02 -0.60
C THR A 72 -5.56 -2.94 -0.40
N VAL A 73 -5.04 -3.03 0.82
CA VAL A 73 -3.93 -3.92 1.17
C VAL A 73 -4.35 -5.39 1.11
N ASP A 74 -5.54 -5.73 1.60
CA ASP A 74 -6.07 -7.11 1.51
C ASP A 74 -6.31 -7.53 0.06
N ALA A 75 -6.87 -6.64 -0.76
CA ALA A 75 -6.99 -6.88 -2.20
C ALA A 75 -5.62 -7.14 -2.85
N ALA A 76 -4.56 -6.44 -2.40
CA ALA A 76 -3.20 -6.67 -2.86
C ALA A 76 -2.61 -8.01 -2.41
N ALA A 77 -2.97 -8.47 -1.22
CA ALA A 77 -2.56 -9.76 -0.70
C ALA A 77 -3.33 -10.94 -1.33
N GLY A 78 -4.42 -10.67 -2.05
CA GLY A 78 -5.34 -11.68 -2.56
C GLY A 78 -6.21 -12.29 -1.46
N GLY A 79 -6.52 -11.50 -0.42
CA GLY A 79 -7.21 -11.94 0.79
C GLY A 79 -6.68 -11.19 2.01
N PHE A 80 -6.99 -11.64 3.23
CA PHE A 80 -6.46 -10.98 4.43
C PHE A 80 -4.94 -11.01 4.45
N LEU A 81 -4.29 -9.84 4.58
CA LEU A 81 -2.83 -9.75 4.70
C LEU A 81 -2.30 -10.63 5.84
N MET A 82 -3.06 -10.74 6.92
CA MET A 82 -2.70 -11.53 8.11
C MET A 82 -2.60 -13.05 7.84
N ASN A 83 -3.11 -13.54 6.72
CA ASN A 83 -2.95 -14.93 6.32
C ASN A 83 -1.63 -15.19 5.58
N LYS A 84 -0.89 -14.14 5.21
CA LYS A 84 0.46 -14.27 4.61
C LYS A 84 1.50 -14.50 5.70
N SER A 85 2.63 -15.10 5.32
CA SER A 85 3.77 -15.14 6.23
C SER A 85 4.24 -13.72 6.55
N VAL A 86 4.89 -13.54 7.70
CA VAL A 86 5.40 -12.23 8.14
C VAL A 86 6.31 -11.60 7.09
N GLN A 87 7.13 -12.40 6.42
CA GLN A 87 8.07 -11.93 5.42
C GLN A 87 7.36 -11.49 4.13
N GLU A 88 6.37 -12.26 3.67
CA GLU A 88 5.54 -11.89 2.51
C GLU A 88 4.73 -10.63 2.80
N GLY A 89 4.09 -10.56 3.97
CA GLY A 89 3.31 -9.39 4.37
C GLY A 89 4.16 -8.12 4.43
N TYR A 90 5.35 -8.20 5.03
CA TYR A 90 6.27 -7.07 5.07
C TYR A 90 6.72 -6.64 3.66
N ASN A 91 7.06 -7.61 2.81
CA ASN A 91 7.47 -7.34 1.43
C ASN A 91 6.33 -6.68 0.65
N LEU A 92 5.11 -7.19 0.75
CA LEU A 92 3.94 -6.61 0.09
C LEU A 92 3.72 -5.16 0.50
N LEU A 93 3.78 -4.85 1.81
CA LEU A 93 3.62 -3.48 2.29
C LEU A 93 4.70 -2.55 1.71
N LYS A 94 5.93 -3.04 1.60
CA LYS A 94 7.03 -2.30 0.97
C LYS A 94 6.79 -2.10 -0.53
N GLU A 95 6.45 -3.15 -1.26
CA GLU A 95 6.23 -3.10 -2.71
C GLU A 95 5.05 -2.21 -3.09
N MET A 96 3.97 -2.21 -2.31
CA MET A 96 2.83 -1.30 -2.51
C MET A 96 3.22 0.18 -2.46
N ALA A 97 4.21 0.53 -1.63
CA ALA A 97 4.73 1.90 -1.58
C ALA A 97 5.66 2.22 -2.77
N LEU A 98 6.40 1.23 -3.28
CA LEU A 98 7.33 1.39 -4.40
C LEU A 98 6.61 1.48 -5.75
N HIS A 99 5.56 0.68 -5.96
CA HIS A 99 4.90 0.53 -7.27
C HIS A 99 3.60 1.33 -7.40
N HIS A 100 3.56 2.54 -6.81
CA HIS A 100 2.39 3.40 -6.69
C HIS A 100 1.61 3.66 -7.99
N HIS A 101 2.30 3.84 -9.12
CA HIS A 101 1.67 4.10 -10.42
C HIS A 101 0.91 2.88 -10.96
N GLN A 102 1.43 1.67 -10.77
CA GLN A 102 0.79 0.44 -11.26
C GLN A 102 -0.44 0.06 -10.44
N TRP A 103 -0.40 0.30 -9.12
CA TRP A 103 -1.53 -0.01 -8.23
C TRP A 103 -2.71 0.95 -8.40
N SER A 104 -2.43 2.21 -8.68
CA SER A 104 -3.45 3.22 -8.99
C SER A 104 -4.21 2.87 -10.28
N ASN A 105 -3.51 2.35 -11.29
CA ASN A 105 -4.11 1.93 -12.56
C ASN A 105 -4.97 0.67 -12.46
N LYS A 106 -4.70 -0.25 -11.51
CA LYS A 106 -5.59 -1.42 -11.31
C LYS A 106 -6.99 -1.04 -10.80
N ARG A 107 -7.16 0.14 -10.21
CA ARG A 107 -8.47 0.70 -9.83
C ARG A 107 -9.14 1.51 -10.95
N ALA A 108 -8.41 1.85 -12.01
CA ALA A 108 -8.98 2.51 -13.21
C ALA A 108 -9.68 1.52 -14.16
N ASN A 109 -9.66 0.23 -13.86
CA ASN A 109 -10.59 -0.75 -14.44
C ASN A 109 -11.59 -1.22 -13.38
N PRO A 110 -12.62 -0.43 -13.04
CA PRO A 110 -13.90 -1.07 -12.80
C PRO A 110 -14.32 -1.73 -14.11
N ALA A 111 -14.96 -2.89 -14.01
CA ALA A 111 -15.51 -3.61 -15.16
C ALA A 111 -16.13 -2.64 -16.16
N LYS A 112 -15.73 -2.77 -17.43
CA LYS A 112 -16.36 -2.08 -18.56
C LYS A 112 -17.87 -2.29 -18.46
N THR A 113 -18.59 -1.27 -18.02
CA THR A 113 -19.98 -1.09 -18.44
C THR A 113 -19.97 -1.07 -19.97
N PRO A 114 -20.98 -1.65 -20.66
CA PRO A 114 -21.06 -1.59 -22.11
C PRO A 114 -21.41 -0.15 -22.49
N GLU A 115 -20.39 0.68 -22.56
CA GLU A 115 -20.44 2.01 -23.14
C GLU A 115 -20.66 1.83 -24.64
N LYS A 116 -21.76 2.40 -25.14
CA LYS A 116 -22.16 2.37 -26.54
C LYS A 116 -21.02 2.95 -27.38
N TYR A 117 -20.36 2.11 -28.17
CA TYR A 117 -19.41 2.59 -29.17
C TYR A 117 -20.20 3.31 -30.28
N GLU A 118 -20.11 4.63 -30.35
CA GLU A 118 -20.27 5.31 -31.64
C GLU A 118 -19.09 4.86 -32.51
N VAL A 119 -19.36 3.88 -33.37
CA VAL A 119 -18.43 3.42 -34.39
C VAL A 119 -18.31 4.50 -35.44
N ASP A 120 -17.10 5.05 -35.58
CA ASP A 120 -16.75 6.05 -36.59
C ASP A 120 -17.11 5.56 -38.01
N ALA A 121 -17.52 6.48 -38.87
CA ALA A 121 -18.05 6.18 -40.20
C ALA A 121 -17.06 5.39 -41.09
N PHE A 122 -15.75 5.56 -40.88
CA PHE A 122 -14.74 4.75 -41.58
C PHE A 122 -14.79 3.28 -41.15
N THR A 123 -15.02 3.02 -39.88
CA THR A 123 -15.13 1.66 -39.33
C THR A 123 -16.38 0.97 -39.89
N MET A 124 -17.49 1.70 -40.00
CA MET A 124 -18.75 1.16 -40.52
C MET A 124 -18.69 0.85 -42.03
N LEU A 125 -17.97 1.68 -42.81
CA LEU A 125 -17.68 1.38 -44.22
C LEU A 125 -16.78 0.16 -44.38
N ASN A 126 -15.76 0.03 -43.54
CA ASN A 126 -14.84 -1.12 -43.61
C ASN A 126 -15.56 -2.44 -43.29
N ILE A 127 -16.42 -2.46 -42.26
CA ILE A 127 -17.26 -3.62 -41.93
C ILE A 127 -18.19 -4.00 -43.09
N LYS A 128 -18.77 -3.03 -43.81
CA LYS A 128 -19.61 -3.31 -44.98
C LYS A 128 -18.82 -3.89 -46.15
N MET A 129 -17.59 -3.42 -46.36
CA MET A 129 -16.71 -3.93 -47.42
C MET A 129 -16.30 -5.39 -47.14
N ASP A 130 -15.95 -5.70 -45.90
CA ASP A 130 -15.57 -7.06 -45.48
C ASP A 130 -16.75 -8.05 -45.58
N ALA A 131 -17.97 -7.59 -45.30
CA ALA A 131 -19.19 -8.39 -45.43
C ALA A 131 -19.54 -8.72 -46.90
N LEU A 132 -19.17 -7.86 -47.85
CA LEU A 132 -19.34 -8.13 -49.29
C LEU A 132 -18.25 -9.05 -49.83
N ALA A 133 -17.03 -8.98 -49.28
CA ALA A 133 -15.91 -9.83 -49.67
C ALA A 133 -16.06 -11.29 -49.21
N SER A 134 -16.91 -11.55 -48.22
CA SER A 134 -17.15 -12.91 -47.69
C SER A 134 -18.28 -13.68 -48.39
N ASN A 135 -18.88 -13.12 -49.44
CA ASN A 135 -19.97 -13.73 -50.23
C ASN A 135 -19.55 -14.16 -51.65
N PHE A 136 -18.25 -14.37 -51.89
CA PHE A 136 -17.72 -15.01 -53.10
C PHE A 136 -16.73 -16.11 -52.72
#